data_AF-B4GUW4-F1
#
_entry.id   AF-B4GUW4-F1
#
_cell.length_a   1.000
_cell.length_b   1.000
_cell.length_c   1.000
_cell.angle_alpha   90.00
_cell.angle_beta   90.00
_cell.angle_gamma   90.00
#
_symmetry.space_group_name_H-M   'P 1'
#
loop_
_entity.id
_entity.type
_entity.pdbx_description
1 polymer ?
#
loop_
_entity_poly.entity_id
_entity_poly.type
_entity_poly.pdbx_seq_one_letter_code
_entity_poly.pdbx_strand_id
1 'polypeptide(L)'
;MERIESKTHLPELSLPVPLDKEQLDPLSKVKTVHIQCLWDNLILHNETSGPPMYILYRETQPTSPLIKALLTDQAQLNKNVIQQIISAIRCNDLATPLKRLANERHKLKSNGVERSHSFYRDILFLALTVIGRSNVDLATFHREYASVFDKLTERECNMYYRNQDLPPSASTIFCRAYFRPLLLP
;
A
#
# COMPACT_ATOMS: atom_id res chain seq x y z
N MET A 1 21.07 6.45 -17.42
CA MET A 1 19.76 5.86 -17.05
C MET A 1 19.11 6.83 -16.09
N GLU A 2 18.02 7.48 -16.49
CA GLU A 2 17.29 8.38 -15.59
C GLU A 2 16.57 7.56 -14.51
N ARG A 3 16.57 8.03 -13.26
CA ARG A 3 15.83 7.38 -12.18
C ARG A 3 14.33 7.54 -12.46
N ILE A 4 13.52 6.55 -12.09
CA ILE A 4 12.06 6.54 -12.30
C ILE A 4 11.32 7.63 -11.47
N GLU A 5 12.04 8.45 -10.69
CA GLU A 5 11.52 9.53 -9.83
C GLU A 5 10.26 9.16 -9.03
N SER A 6 10.17 7.91 -8.57
CA SER A 6 9.04 7.49 -7.74
C SER A 6 9.17 8.11 -6.36
N LYS A 7 8.24 8.99 -5.99
CA LYS A 7 8.12 9.51 -4.63
C LYS A 7 7.89 8.34 -3.68
N THR A 8 8.80 8.13 -2.72
CA THR A 8 8.67 7.10 -1.68
C THR A 8 8.36 7.75 -0.33
N HIS A 9 7.58 7.05 0.49
CA HIS A 9 7.35 7.41 1.89
C HIS A 9 8.37 6.74 2.84
N LEU A 10 9.32 6.00 2.25
CA LEU A 10 10.47 5.38 2.91
C LEU A 10 11.76 5.93 2.29
N PRO A 11 12.05 7.25 2.46
CA PRO A 11 13.20 7.89 1.85
C PRO A 11 14.54 7.25 2.25
N GLU A 12 14.63 6.69 3.46
CA GLU A 12 15.79 6.00 4.01
C GLU A 12 16.18 4.73 3.24
N LEU A 13 15.26 4.15 2.47
CA LEU A 13 15.52 2.99 1.61
C LEU A 13 15.99 3.38 0.21
N SER A 14 15.97 4.67 -0.11
CA SER A 14 16.46 5.16 -1.39
C SER A 14 17.97 5.26 -1.34
N LEU A 15 18.66 4.60 -2.27
CA LEU A 15 20.09 4.84 -2.44
C LEU A 15 20.31 6.32 -2.76
N PRO A 16 21.16 7.05 -2.01
CA PRO A 16 21.45 8.44 -2.31
C PRO A 16 22.05 8.55 -3.72
N VAL A 17 21.90 9.71 -4.34
CA VAL A 17 22.64 10.00 -5.58
C VAL A 17 24.12 10.06 -5.20
N PRO A 18 25.00 9.25 -5.82
CA PRO A 18 26.43 9.31 -5.51
C PRO A 18 26.94 10.73 -5.75
N LEU A 19 27.51 11.38 -4.73
CA LEU A 19 28.09 12.72 -4.87
C LEU A 19 29.38 12.68 -5.70
N ASP A 20 30.14 11.60 -5.59
CA ASP A 20 31.38 11.38 -6.34
C ASP A 20 31.17 10.37 -7.47
N LYS A 21 31.58 10.76 -8.68
CA LYS A 21 31.57 9.87 -9.87
C LYS A 21 32.49 8.65 -9.72
N GLU A 22 33.39 8.65 -8.73
CA GLU A 22 34.33 7.56 -8.45
C GLU A 22 33.77 6.50 -7.50
N GLN A 23 32.64 6.74 -6.84
CA GLN A 23 32.02 5.74 -5.98
C GLN A 23 31.38 4.67 -6.87
N LEU A 24 32.14 3.60 -7.14
CA LEU A 24 31.67 2.41 -7.85
C LEU A 24 30.36 1.93 -7.23
N ASP A 25 29.34 1.76 -8.08
CA ASP A 25 28.06 1.16 -7.68
C ASP A 25 28.37 -0.14 -6.93
N PRO A 26 27.88 -0.34 -5.68
CA PRO A 26 28.13 -1.54 -4.90
C PRO A 26 27.74 -2.83 -5.65
N LEU A 27 26.81 -2.74 -6.60
CA LEU A 27 26.43 -3.85 -7.46
C LEU A 27 27.50 -4.20 -8.51
N SER A 28 28.45 -3.31 -8.80
CA SER A 28 29.56 -3.57 -9.75
C SER A 28 30.49 -4.68 -9.28
N LYS A 29 30.51 -4.99 -7.97
CA LYS A 29 31.37 -6.02 -7.37
C LYS A 29 30.68 -7.38 -7.26
N VAL A 30 29.37 -7.47 -7.53
CA VAL A 30 28.63 -8.73 -7.43
C VAL A 30 28.53 -9.40 -8.79
N LYS A 31 28.79 -10.71 -8.85
CA LYS A 31 28.69 -11.49 -10.09
C LYS A 31 27.25 -11.90 -10.42
N THR A 32 26.39 -11.94 -9.40
CA THR A 32 25.00 -12.38 -9.51
C THR A 32 24.13 -11.55 -8.57
N VAL A 33 22.93 -11.20 -9.04
CA VAL A 33 21.90 -10.52 -8.24
C VAL A 33 20.67 -11.42 -8.19
N HIS A 34 20.13 -11.63 -6.99
CA HIS A 34 18.83 -12.28 -6.81
C HIS A 34 17.78 -11.20 -6.54
N ILE A 35 16.69 -11.24 -7.32
CA ILE A 35 15.58 -10.29 -7.18
C ILE A 35 14.37 -11.06 -6.68
N GLN A 36 13.92 -10.74 -5.47
CA GLN A 36 12.69 -11.26 -4.90
C GLN A 36 11.64 -10.14 -4.88
N CYS A 37 10.56 -10.34 -5.63
CA CYS A 37 9.48 -9.37 -5.74
C CYS A 37 8.39 -9.70 -4.72
N LEU A 38 8.30 -8.88 -3.67
CA LEU A 38 7.30 -9.02 -2.61
C LEU A 38 6.20 -7.98 -2.78
N TRP A 39 4.94 -8.37 -2.56
CA TRP A 39 3.85 -7.38 -2.47
C TRP A 39 4.06 -6.44 -1.29
N ASP A 40 4.58 -6.99 -0.19
CA ASP A 40 4.75 -6.26 1.04
C ASP A 40 5.94 -6.76 1.86
N ASN A 41 6.54 -5.85 2.61
CA ASN A 41 7.61 -6.15 3.56
C ASN A 41 7.23 -5.55 4.90
N LEU A 42 6.66 -6.39 5.77
CA LEU A 42 6.12 -5.98 7.06
C LEU A 42 7.18 -5.37 7.98
N ILE A 43 8.44 -5.79 7.83
CA ILE A 43 9.56 -5.28 8.64
C ILE A 43 9.73 -3.78 8.43
N LEU A 44 9.49 -3.27 7.21
CA LEU A 44 9.65 -1.85 6.88
C LEU A 44 8.54 -0.95 7.43
N HIS A 45 7.44 -1.53 7.93
CA HIS A 45 6.22 -0.79 8.31
C HIS A 45 5.82 -1.02 9.79
N ASN A 46 6.62 -1.79 10.54
CA ASN A 46 6.16 -2.46 11.76
C ASN A 46 6.06 -1.56 13.01
N GLU A 47 6.83 -0.46 13.10
CA GLU A 47 7.06 0.19 14.39
C GLU A 47 6.00 1.23 14.80
N THR A 48 5.15 1.74 13.89
CA THR A 48 4.22 2.85 14.24
C THR A 48 2.80 2.69 13.71
N SER A 49 2.57 1.95 12.63
CA SER A 49 1.29 2.00 11.88
C SER A 49 0.41 0.74 11.99
N GLY A 50 0.85 -0.25 12.79
CA GLY A 50 0.21 -1.57 12.90
C GLY A 50 0.24 -2.36 11.59
N PRO A 51 -0.41 -3.54 11.52
CA PRO A 51 -0.41 -4.35 10.31
C PRO A 51 -1.20 -3.71 9.15
N PRO A 52 -0.86 -4.06 7.90
CA PRO A 52 -1.61 -3.68 6.70
C PRO A 52 -3.00 -4.34 6.68
N MET A 53 -3.93 -3.76 5.92
CA MET A 53 -5.35 -4.13 6.01
C MET A 53 -5.65 -5.58 5.58
N TYR A 54 -4.92 -6.09 4.59
CA TYR A 54 -5.12 -7.47 4.11
C TYR A 54 -4.73 -8.53 5.17
N ILE A 55 -3.78 -8.21 6.05
CA ILE A 55 -3.42 -9.05 7.20
C ILE A 55 -4.50 -8.99 8.26
N LEU A 56 -4.94 -7.78 8.62
CA LEU A 56 -6.06 -7.58 9.54
C LEU A 56 -7.28 -8.38 9.09
N TYR A 57 -7.63 -8.34 7.80
CA TYR A 57 -8.71 -9.16 7.25
C TYR A 57 -8.52 -10.66 7.48
N ARG A 58 -7.33 -11.21 7.19
CA ARG A 58 -7.03 -12.63 7.41
C ARG A 58 -7.14 -13.01 8.89
N GLU A 59 -6.64 -12.18 9.78
CA GLU A 59 -6.73 -12.37 11.24
C GLU A 59 -8.16 -12.24 11.78
N THR A 60 -9.05 -11.52 11.08
CA THR A 60 -10.47 -11.43 11.44
C THR A 60 -11.31 -12.66 11.10
N GLN A 61 -10.77 -13.57 10.28
CA GLN A 61 -11.37 -14.90 10.06
C GLN A 61 -11.37 -15.66 11.39
N PRO A 62 -12.31 -16.60 11.63
CA PRO A 62 -12.55 -17.18 12.95
C PRO A 62 -11.32 -17.94 13.46
N THR A 63 -10.44 -17.23 14.14
CA THR A 63 -9.36 -17.74 14.97
C THR A 63 -9.60 -17.28 16.40
N SER A 64 -9.10 -18.10 17.34
CA SER A 64 -9.39 -18.12 18.77
C SER A 64 -9.67 -16.75 19.44
N PRO A 65 -10.63 -16.65 20.38
CA PRO A 65 -10.89 -15.43 21.17
C PRO A 65 -9.65 -14.83 21.85
N LEU A 66 -8.65 -15.65 22.17
CA LEU A 66 -7.37 -15.21 22.73
C LEU A 66 -6.54 -14.36 21.77
N ILE A 67 -6.54 -14.69 20.47
CA ILE A 67 -5.83 -13.91 19.44
C ILE A 67 -6.50 -12.54 19.28
N LYS A 68 -7.84 -12.48 19.37
CA LYS A 68 -8.57 -11.21 19.35
C LYS A 68 -8.17 -10.26 20.49
N ALA A 69 -7.96 -10.77 21.70
CA ALA A 69 -7.63 -9.97 22.88
C ALA A 69 -6.15 -9.51 22.91
N LEU A 70 -5.25 -10.23 22.23
CA LEU A 70 -3.84 -9.83 22.10
C LEU A 70 -3.64 -8.77 21.01
N LEU A 71 -4.57 -8.67 20.04
CA LEU A 71 -4.52 -7.70 18.95
C LEU A 71 -5.22 -6.36 19.28
N THR A 72 -5.96 -6.27 20.39
CA THR A 72 -6.80 -5.10 20.73
C THR A 72 -6.06 -3.85 21.18
N ASP A 73 -4.74 -3.89 21.34
CA ASP A 73 -3.97 -2.77 21.90
C ASP A 73 -3.11 -2.01 20.87
N GLN A 74 -3.19 -2.40 19.60
CA GLN A 74 -2.52 -1.67 18.53
C GLN A 74 -3.51 -0.81 17.77
N ALA A 75 -3.06 0.36 17.34
CA ALA A 75 -3.87 1.36 16.65
C ALA A 75 -4.32 0.91 15.25
N GLN A 76 -5.29 0.00 15.23
CA GLN A 76 -5.72 -0.74 14.06
C GLN A 76 -7.02 -0.19 13.47
N LEU A 77 -7.22 -0.43 12.18
CA LEU A 77 -8.49 -0.16 11.53
C LEU A 77 -9.59 -1.06 12.10
N ASN A 78 -10.74 -0.47 12.40
CA ASN A 78 -11.89 -1.20 12.94
C ASN A 78 -12.37 -2.28 11.96
N LYS A 79 -12.66 -3.50 12.45
CA LYS A 79 -13.16 -4.62 11.65
C LYS A 79 -14.39 -4.27 10.82
N ASN A 80 -15.31 -3.47 11.35
CA ASN A 80 -16.49 -3.01 10.63
C ASN A 80 -16.12 -2.09 9.45
N VAL A 81 -15.08 -1.28 9.60
CA VAL A 81 -14.54 -0.47 8.49
C VAL A 81 -14.01 -1.39 7.40
N ILE A 82 -13.21 -2.40 7.75
CA ILE A 82 -12.66 -3.35 6.78
C ILE A 82 -13.79 -4.05 6.02
N GLN A 83 -14.83 -4.54 6.71
CA GLN A 83 -15.98 -5.19 6.04
C GLN A 83 -16.72 -4.25 5.09
N GLN A 84 -16.90 -2.99 5.45
CA GLN A 84 -17.54 -2.00 4.57
C GLN A 84 -16.68 -1.70 3.34
N ILE A 85 -15.36 -1.63 3.49
CA ILE A 85 -14.42 -1.50 2.37
C ILE A 85 -14.51 -2.73 1.45
N ILE A 86 -14.54 -3.94 2.02
CA ILE A 86 -14.70 -5.17 1.24
C ILE A 86 -16.01 -5.17 0.45
N SER A 87 -17.11 -4.74 1.08
CA SER A 87 -18.40 -4.65 0.41
C SER A 87 -18.34 -3.71 -0.80
N ALA A 88 -17.69 -2.55 -0.66
CA ALA A 88 -17.54 -1.60 -1.77
C ALA A 88 -16.64 -2.17 -2.89
N ILE A 89 -15.50 -2.79 -2.53
CA ILE A 89 -14.60 -3.44 -3.49
C ILE A 89 -15.34 -4.52 -4.29
N ARG A 90 -16.19 -5.33 -3.66
CA ARG A 90 -17.00 -6.36 -4.34
C ARG A 90 -18.05 -5.78 -5.29
N CYS A 91 -18.42 -4.52 -5.12
CA CYS A 91 -19.28 -3.77 -6.01
C CYS A 91 -18.50 -2.95 -7.06
N ASN A 92 -17.19 -3.20 -7.23
CA ASN A 92 -16.28 -2.43 -8.09
C ASN A 92 -16.27 -0.93 -7.76
N ASP A 93 -16.45 -0.56 -6.49
CA ASP A 93 -16.36 0.82 -6.01
C ASP A 93 -15.04 1.03 -5.26
N LEU A 94 -14.14 1.81 -5.87
CA LEU A 94 -12.87 2.23 -5.26
C LEU A 94 -12.94 3.62 -4.59
N ALA A 95 -13.97 4.41 -4.87
CA ALA A 95 -14.14 5.74 -4.29
C ALA A 95 -14.53 5.65 -2.81
N THR A 96 -15.44 4.75 -2.47
CA THR A 96 -15.85 4.53 -1.07
C THR A 96 -14.70 4.07 -0.18
N PRO A 97 -13.91 3.03 -0.55
CA PRO A 97 -12.71 2.64 0.20
C PRO A 97 -11.73 3.79 0.42
N LEU A 98 -11.43 4.55 -0.63
CA LEU A 98 -10.46 5.64 -0.59
C LEU A 98 -10.88 6.73 0.41
N LYS A 99 -12.12 7.24 0.29
CA LYS A 99 -12.67 8.25 1.20
C LYS A 99 -12.76 7.74 2.63
N ARG A 100 -13.14 6.47 2.80
CA ARG A 100 -13.26 5.87 4.13
C ARG A 100 -11.90 5.80 4.83
N LEU A 101 -10.87 5.37 4.13
CA LEU A 101 -9.52 5.29 4.67
C LEU A 101 -8.94 6.67 4.99
N ALA A 102 -9.18 7.67 4.14
CA ALA A 102 -8.83 9.06 4.42
C ALA A 102 -9.42 9.54 5.74
N ASN A 103 -10.72 9.29 5.95
CA ASN A 103 -11.42 9.68 7.18
C ASN A 103 -10.89 8.92 8.40
N GLU A 104 -10.67 7.61 8.30
CA GLU A 104 -10.12 6.83 9.42
C GLU A 104 -8.69 7.24 9.78
N ARG A 105 -7.83 7.48 8.79
CA ARG A 105 -6.48 8.00 9.05
C ARG A 105 -6.53 9.37 9.72
N HIS A 106 -7.45 10.24 9.32
CA HIS A 106 -7.62 11.55 9.94
C HIS A 106 -8.03 11.44 11.41
N LYS A 107 -8.99 10.55 11.73
CA LYS A 107 -9.41 10.26 13.11
C LYS A 107 -8.27 9.68 13.96
N LEU A 108 -7.53 8.71 13.42
CA LEU A 108 -6.38 8.11 14.10
C LEU A 108 -5.31 9.15 14.43
N LYS A 109 -5.03 10.06 13.49
CA LYS A 109 -4.10 11.17 13.70
C LYS A 109 -4.53 12.07 14.86
N SER A 110 -5.82 12.37 14.98
CA SER A 110 -6.36 13.13 16.13
C SER A 110 -6.17 12.43 17.47
N ASN A 111 -6.05 11.09 17.46
CA ASN A 111 -5.81 10.27 18.64
C ASN A 111 -4.30 9.97 18.86
N GLY A 112 -3.40 10.70 18.17
CA GLY A 112 -1.95 10.53 18.30
C GLY A 112 -1.37 9.34 17.51
N VAL A 113 -2.16 8.71 16.65
CA VAL A 113 -1.74 7.55 15.85
C VAL A 113 -1.40 7.97 14.43
N GLU A 114 -0.18 7.69 14.00
CA GLU A 114 0.32 7.99 12.66
C GLU A 114 0.33 6.72 11.80
N ARG A 115 -0.71 6.54 10.97
CA ARG A 115 -0.78 5.42 10.02
C ARG A 115 -0.18 5.84 8.67
N SER A 116 0.98 5.29 8.32
CA SER A 116 1.75 5.61 7.12
C SER A 116 1.44 4.73 5.90
N HIS A 117 0.70 3.62 6.09
CA HIS A 117 0.30 2.68 5.04
C HIS A 117 -0.37 3.35 3.84
N SER A 118 0.11 3.08 2.64
CA SER A 118 -0.46 3.55 1.37
C SER A 118 -1.89 3.05 1.18
N PHE A 119 -2.85 3.95 0.95
CA PHE A 119 -4.24 3.57 0.62
C PHE A 119 -4.32 2.72 -0.64
N TYR A 120 -3.53 3.08 -1.66
CA TYR A 120 -3.45 2.32 -2.90
C TYR A 120 -3.05 0.86 -2.62
N ARG A 121 -2.01 0.63 -1.81
CA ARG A 121 -1.55 -0.72 -1.46
C ARG A 121 -2.57 -1.44 -0.57
N ASP A 122 -3.12 -0.77 0.43
CA ASP A 122 -4.12 -1.33 1.34
C ASP A 122 -5.36 -1.82 0.56
N ILE A 123 -5.90 -1.00 -0.35
CA ILE A 123 -7.07 -1.33 -1.18
C ILE A 123 -6.71 -2.43 -2.19
N LEU A 124 -5.57 -2.31 -2.89
CA LEU A 124 -5.13 -3.29 -3.89
C LEU A 124 -4.94 -4.67 -3.25
N PHE A 125 -4.22 -4.76 -2.14
CA PHE A 125 -3.89 -6.05 -1.53
C PHE A 125 -5.12 -6.67 -0.89
N LEU A 126 -6.00 -5.86 -0.31
CA LEU A 126 -7.28 -6.33 0.15
C LEU A 126 -8.12 -6.88 -1.01
N ALA A 127 -8.25 -6.16 -2.12
CA ALA A 127 -8.97 -6.62 -3.31
C ALA A 127 -8.43 -7.96 -3.83
N LEU A 128 -7.11 -8.07 -3.98
CA LEU A 128 -6.45 -9.31 -4.39
C LEU A 128 -6.68 -10.46 -3.41
N THR A 129 -6.75 -10.17 -2.11
CA THR A 129 -6.98 -11.17 -1.06
C THR A 129 -8.44 -11.63 -1.01
N VAL A 130 -9.40 -10.72 -1.17
CA VAL A 130 -10.84 -11.03 -1.00
C VAL A 130 -11.53 -11.49 -2.28
N ILE A 131 -11.08 -11.03 -3.45
CA ILE A 131 -11.59 -11.43 -4.77
C ILE A 131 -10.75 -12.58 -5.35
N GLY A 132 -9.47 -12.65 -4.98
CA GLY A 132 -8.49 -13.59 -5.52
C GLY A 132 -7.74 -13.01 -6.72
N ARG A 133 -6.41 -13.21 -6.75
CA ARG A 133 -5.54 -12.62 -7.79
C ARG A 133 -5.95 -12.96 -9.22
N SER A 134 -6.47 -14.16 -9.48
CA SER A 134 -6.91 -14.59 -10.82
C SER A 134 -8.15 -13.82 -11.30
N ASN A 135 -8.91 -13.24 -10.38
CA ASN A 135 -10.20 -12.61 -10.65
C ASN A 135 -10.12 -11.07 -10.67
N VAL A 136 -8.93 -10.50 -10.43
CA VAL A 136 -8.69 -9.06 -10.46
C VAL A 136 -7.85 -8.70 -11.68
N ASP A 137 -8.43 -7.93 -12.60
CA ASP A 137 -7.69 -7.30 -13.69
C ASP A 137 -6.95 -6.05 -13.18
N LEU A 138 -5.63 -6.16 -13.04
CA LEU A 138 -4.79 -5.09 -12.49
C LEU A 138 -4.82 -3.82 -13.36
N ALA A 139 -4.90 -3.97 -14.68
CA ALA A 139 -4.94 -2.83 -15.59
C ALA A 139 -6.21 -1.99 -15.34
N THR A 140 -7.36 -2.65 -15.20
CA THR A 140 -8.63 -1.99 -14.86
C THR A 140 -8.60 -1.40 -13.47
N PHE A 141 -8.10 -2.12 -12.47
CA PHE A 141 -7.93 -1.59 -11.12
C PHE A 141 -7.10 -0.29 -11.11
N HIS A 142 -5.96 -0.24 -11.81
CA HIS A 142 -5.12 0.95 -11.86
C HIS A 142 -5.83 2.14 -12.50
N ARG A 143 -6.55 1.92 -13.62
CA ARG A 143 -7.34 2.97 -14.29
C ARG A 143 -8.47 3.49 -13.40
N GLU A 144 -9.21 2.58 -12.77
CA GLU A 144 -10.33 2.96 -11.89
C GLU A 144 -9.83 3.74 -10.68
N TYR A 145 -8.76 3.28 -10.03
CA TYR A 145 -8.15 3.98 -8.91
C TYR A 145 -7.68 5.40 -9.30
N ALA A 146 -7.04 5.55 -10.47
CA ALA A 146 -6.67 6.86 -11.00
C ALA A 146 -7.91 7.75 -11.24
N SER A 147 -8.96 7.20 -11.85
CA SER A 147 -10.20 7.94 -12.13
C SER A 147 -10.93 8.44 -10.87
N VAL A 148 -10.70 7.80 -9.72
CA VAL A 148 -11.22 8.31 -8.44
C VAL A 148 -10.48 9.58 -8.03
N PHE A 149 -9.16 9.63 -8.20
CA PHE A 149 -8.35 10.82 -7.90
C PHE A 149 -8.62 11.97 -8.85
N ASP A 150 -8.88 11.69 -10.14
CA ASP A 150 -9.24 12.72 -11.13
C ASP A 150 -10.53 13.47 -10.77
N LYS A 151 -11.39 12.88 -9.93
CA LYS A 151 -12.64 13.48 -9.45
C LYS A 151 -12.49 14.25 -8.14
N LEU A 152 -11.32 14.18 -7.49
CA LEU A 152 -11.05 14.91 -6.26
C LEU A 152 -10.61 16.33 -6.59
N THR A 153 -11.05 17.28 -5.77
CA THR A 153 -10.51 18.64 -5.83
C THR A 153 -9.07 18.66 -5.31
N GLU A 154 -8.27 19.61 -5.80
CA GLU A 154 -6.90 19.83 -5.30
C GLU A 154 -6.86 20.02 -3.77
N ARG A 155 -7.86 20.71 -3.23
CA ARG A 155 -8.03 20.91 -1.78
C ARG A 155 -8.22 19.59 -1.04
N GLU A 156 -9.07 18.69 -1.54
CA GLU A 156 -9.27 17.37 -0.93
C GLU A 156 -7.99 16.54 -1.01
N CYS A 157 -7.32 16.53 -2.17
CA CYS A 157 -6.04 15.88 -2.38
C CYS A 157 -5.01 16.31 -1.33
N ASN A 158 -4.80 17.62 -1.18
CA ASN A 158 -3.79 18.17 -0.27
C ASN A 158 -4.14 17.99 1.22
N MET A 159 -5.43 17.94 1.56
CA MET A 159 -5.86 17.85 2.96
C MET A 159 -5.83 16.42 3.52
N TYR A 160 -6.17 15.43 2.69
CA TYR A 160 -6.44 14.07 3.17
C TYR A 160 -5.48 13.00 2.65
N TYR A 161 -4.78 13.24 1.56
CA TYR A 161 -3.99 12.23 0.87
C TYR A 161 -2.51 12.60 0.85
N ARG A 162 -1.67 11.57 0.86
CA ARG A 162 -0.21 11.69 0.83
C ARG A 162 0.33 11.13 -0.49
N ASN A 163 1.60 11.41 -0.78
CA ASN A 163 2.24 10.94 -2.01
C ASN A 163 2.10 9.41 -2.22
N GLN A 164 2.19 8.60 -1.16
CA GLN A 164 2.04 7.15 -1.25
C GLN A 164 0.62 6.67 -1.52
N ASP A 165 -0.39 7.52 -1.34
CA ASP A 165 -1.79 7.19 -1.61
C ASP A 165 -2.17 7.44 -3.07
N LEU A 166 -1.39 8.27 -3.77
CA LEU A 166 -1.65 8.64 -5.15
C LEU A 166 -1.55 7.42 -6.09
N PRO A 167 -2.25 7.45 -7.23
CA PRO A 167 -2.10 6.43 -8.25
C PRO A 167 -0.63 6.33 -8.70
N PRO A 168 -0.06 5.12 -8.84
CA PRO A 168 1.28 4.97 -9.36
C PRO A 168 1.35 5.48 -10.80
N SER A 169 2.50 6.07 -11.18
CA SER A 169 2.74 6.51 -12.55
C SER A 169 2.74 5.32 -13.53
N ALA A 170 2.49 5.61 -14.81
CA ALA A 170 2.58 4.60 -15.86
C ALA A 170 3.95 3.90 -15.86
N SER A 171 5.04 4.66 -15.72
CA SER A 171 6.40 4.11 -15.60
C SER A 171 6.53 3.15 -14.42
N THR A 172 6.01 3.50 -13.24
CA THR A 172 6.02 2.61 -12.07
C THR A 172 5.21 1.34 -12.32
N ILE A 173 4.05 1.42 -12.97
CA ILE A 173 3.23 0.26 -13.33
C ILE A 173 3.99 -0.66 -14.31
N PHE A 174 4.56 -0.10 -15.38
CA PHE A 174 5.33 -0.85 -16.38
C PHE A 174 6.59 -1.49 -15.78
N CYS A 175 7.33 -0.76 -14.95
CA CYS A 175 8.50 -1.32 -14.27
C CYS A 175 8.12 -2.49 -13.37
N ARG A 176 6.99 -2.42 -12.64
CA ARG A 176 6.50 -3.55 -11.85
C ARG A 176 6.12 -4.76 -12.72
N ALA A 177 5.55 -4.52 -13.90
CA ALA A 177 5.17 -5.59 -14.83
C ALA A 177 6.38 -6.30 -15.47
N TYR A 178 7.55 -5.67 -15.51
CA TYR A 178 8.78 -6.28 -16.01
C TYR A 178 9.32 -7.37 -15.08
N PHE A 179 9.05 -7.25 -13.78
CA PHE A 179 9.44 -8.25 -12.81
C PHE A 179 8.43 -9.42 -12.73
N ARG A 180 8.80 -10.48 -12.01
CA ARG A 180 7.91 -11.61 -11.80
C ARG A 180 6.61 -11.16 -11.10
N PRO A 181 5.48 -11.86 -11.37
CA PRO A 181 4.26 -11.63 -10.62
C PRO A 181 4.55 -11.69 -9.14
N LEU A 182 4.13 -10.65 -8.42
CA LEU A 182 4.29 -10.57 -7.00
C LEU A 182 3.55 -11.78 -6.37
N LEU A 183 4.26 -12.51 -5.50
CA LEU A 183 3.70 -13.69 -4.83
C LEU A 183 2.73 -13.23 -3.76
N LEU A 184 1.43 -13.54 -3.91
CA LEU A 184 0.48 -13.29 -2.82
C LEU A 184 1.00 -13.96 -1.54
N PRO A 185 0.95 -13.26 -0.40
CA PRO A 185 1.28 -13.88 0.89
C PRO A 185 0.27 -14.97 1.24
#